data_AF-A0A9X2BVI6-F1
#
_entry.id   AF-A0A9X2BVI6-F1
#
_cell.length_a   1.000
_cell.length_b   1.000
_cell.length_c   1.000
_cell.angle_alpha   90.00
_cell.angle_beta   90.00
_cell.angle_gamma   90.00
#
_symmetry.space_group_name_H-M   'P 1'
#
loop_
_entity.id
_entity.type
_entity.pdbx_description
1 polymer ?
#
loop_
_entity_poly.entity_id
_entity_poly.type
_entity_poly.pdbx_seq_one_letter_code
_entity_poly.pdbx_strand_id
1 'polypeptide(L)'
;MGGPDLGRDWRGTYDGEADARGVIESYGQDLEAACAEVCQAAGMQEVQPALAQRGDLLVLRDRALLRGVPALAICNGATAMTVTHRGLIAMPMRVAVRAWVV
;
A
#
# COMPACT_ATOMS: atom_id res chain seq x y z
N MET A 1 -20.98 5.06 -3.92
CA MET A 1 -20.31 3.92 -4.59
C MET A 1 -19.15 3.51 -3.71
N GLY A 2 -19.06 2.25 -3.29
CA GLY A 2 -17.91 1.75 -2.55
C GLY A 2 -16.81 1.35 -3.52
N GLY A 3 -15.57 1.74 -3.25
CA GLY A 3 -14.42 1.28 -4.02
C GLY A 3 -14.21 -0.24 -3.85
N PRO A 4 -13.46 -0.88 -4.76
CA PRO A 4 -13.13 -2.30 -4.65
C PRO A 4 -12.36 -2.57 -3.35
N ASP A 5 -12.86 -3.49 -2.51
CA ASP A 5 -12.14 -3.98 -1.34
C ASP A 5 -11.11 -5.02 -1.79
N LEU A 6 -9.95 -4.53 -2.26
CA LEU A 6 -8.83 -5.39 -2.65
C LEU A 6 -8.44 -6.34 -1.53
N GLY A 7 -8.52 -5.89 -0.28
CA GLY A 7 -8.12 -6.67 0.90
C GLY A 7 -9.11 -7.75 1.32
N ARG A 8 -10.25 -7.89 0.65
CA ARG A 8 -11.36 -8.76 1.08
C ARG A 8 -10.93 -10.20 1.32
N ASP A 9 -10.12 -10.76 0.42
CA ASP A 9 -9.77 -12.17 0.43
C ASP A 9 -8.70 -12.52 1.49
N TRP A 10 -7.97 -11.51 2.00
CA TRP A 10 -6.94 -11.69 3.04
C TRP A 10 -7.36 -11.16 4.41
N ARG A 11 -8.43 -10.35 4.49
CA ARG A 11 -8.87 -9.74 5.74
C ARG A 11 -9.32 -10.82 6.72
N GLY A 12 -8.62 -10.91 7.85
CA GLY A 12 -8.92 -11.92 8.88
C GLY A 12 -8.38 -13.31 8.57
N THR A 13 -7.52 -13.46 7.55
CA THR A 13 -6.84 -14.72 7.24
C THR A 13 -5.43 -14.81 7.83
N TYR A 14 -5.00 -13.80 8.60
CA TYR A 14 -3.68 -13.72 9.23
C TYR A 14 -3.84 -13.26 10.69
N ASP A 15 -3.07 -13.88 11.61
CA ASP A 15 -3.15 -13.60 13.05
C ASP A 15 -2.07 -12.60 13.52
N GLY A 16 -1.11 -12.28 12.65
CA GLY A 16 -0.05 -11.32 12.96
C GLY A 16 0.79 -10.88 11.77
N GLU A 17 1.80 -10.06 12.04
CA GLU A 17 2.70 -9.50 11.01
C GLU A 17 3.44 -10.58 10.22
N ALA A 18 3.81 -11.69 10.87
CA ALA A 18 4.49 -12.81 10.22
C ALA A 18 3.61 -13.49 9.17
N ASP A 19 2.33 -13.73 9.50
CA ASP A 19 1.37 -14.35 8.59
C ASP A 19 1.02 -13.41 7.44
N ALA A 20 0.83 -12.13 7.74
CA ALA A 20 0.62 -11.10 6.72
C ALA A 20 1.82 -10.99 5.76
N ARG A 21 3.05 -11.15 6.29
CA ARG A 21 4.26 -11.22 5.46
C ARG A 21 4.27 -12.47 4.58
N GLY A 22 3.84 -13.63 5.10
CA GLY A 22 3.70 -14.85 4.31
C GLY A 22 2.75 -14.67 3.11
N VAL A 23 1.65 -13.93 3.29
CA VAL A 23 0.75 -13.56 2.17
C VAL A 23 1.49 -12.71 1.14
N ILE A 24 2.20 -11.66 1.56
CA ILE A 24 2.99 -10.81 0.65
C ILE A 24 4.04 -11.64 -0.11
N GLU A 25 4.72 -12.55 0.58
CA GLU A 25 5.75 -13.40 0.00
C GLU A 25 5.21 -14.32 -1.11
N SER A 26 3.94 -14.75 -1.01
CA SER A 26 3.29 -15.55 -2.05
C SER A 26 3.11 -14.85 -3.40
N TYR A 27 3.21 -13.51 -3.44
CA TYR A 27 3.10 -12.67 -4.64
C TYR A 27 4.46 -12.26 -5.25
N GLY A 28 5.54 -12.97 -4.91
CA GLY A 28 6.86 -12.67 -5.47
C GLY A 28 7.80 -11.95 -4.50
N GLN A 29 7.70 -12.25 -3.21
CA GLN A 29 8.67 -11.91 -2.16
C GLN A 29 8.77 -10.43 -1.73
N ASP A 30 8.01 -9.51 -2.31
CA ASP A 30 7.93 -8.14 -1.80
C ASP A 30 6.55 -7.47 -1.95
N LEU A 31 6.36 -6.39 -1.19
CA LEU A 31 5.11 -5.64 -1.12
C LEU A 31 4.75 -4.93 -2.43
N GLU A 32 5.75 -4.55 -3.23
CA GLU A 32 5.55 -3.82 -4.47
C GLU A 32 5.07 -4.73 -5.59
N ALA A 33 5.63 -5.94 -5.68
CA ALA A 33 5.17 -7.01 -6.55
C ALA A 33 3.74 -7.40 -6.18
N ALA A 34 3.48 -7.65 -4.89
CA ALA A 34 2.13 -7.95 -4.40
C ALA A 34 1.12 -6.86 -4.76
N CYS A 35 1.46 -5.59 -4.50
CA CYS A 35 0.58 -4.47 -4.82
C CYS A 35 0.33 -4.35 -6.33
N ALA A 36 1.36 -4.50 -7.15
CA ALA A 36 1.23 -4.42 -8.60
C ALA A 36 0.31 -5.51 -9.15
N GLU A 37 0.50 -6.76 -8.71
CA GLU A 37 -0.32 -7.89 -9.15
C GLU A 37 -1.79 -7.73 -8.75
N VAL A 38 -2.04 -7.38 -7.49
CA VAL A 38 -3.41 -7.18 -6.98
C VAL A 38 -4.10 -6.00 -7.67
N CYS A 39 -3.40 -4.88 -7.86
CA CYS A 39 -3.95 -3.73 -8.56
C CYS A 39 -4.24 -4.03 -10.04
N GLN A 40 -3.32 -4.74 -10.72
CA GLN A 40 -3.51 -5.14 -12.11
C GLN A 40 -4.70 -6.09 -12.26
N ALA A 41 -4.85 -7.08 -11.37
CA ALA A 41 -5.99 -7.99 -11.35
C ALA A 41 -7.32 -7.27 -11.13
N ALA A 42 -7.30 -6.15 -10.40
CA ALA A 42 -8.46 -5.29 -10.17
C ALA A 42 -8.69 -4.24 -11.27
N GLY A 43 -7.87 -4.20 -12.33
CA GLY A 43 -7.99 -3.23 -13.42
C GLY A 43 -7.54 -1.81 -13.05
N MET A 44 -6.77 -1.65 -11.98
CA MET A 44 -6.25 -0.36 -11.52
C MET A 44 -4.99 0.02 -12.28
N GLN A 45 -4.92 1.29 -12.69
CA GLN A 45 -3.81 1.82 -13.47
C GLN A 45 -2.73 2.40 -12.56
N GLU A 46 -1.49 1.97 -12.77
CA GLU A 46 -0.33 2.61 -12.13
C GLU A 46 -0.12 4.03 -12.70
N VAL A 47 0.10 4.98 -11.81
CA VAL A 47 0.36 6.40 -12.12
C VAL A 47 1.60 6.88 -11.40
N GLN A 48 2.14 8.01 -11.87
CA GLN A 48 3.20 8.70 -11.15
C GLN A 48 2.67 9.13 -9.76
N PRO A 49 3.42 8.94 -8.66
CA PRO A 49 2.97 9.36 -7.33
C PRO A 49 2.58 10.85 -7.22
N ALA A 50 3.18 11.70 -8.04
CA ALA A 50 2.83 13.12 -8.14
C ALA A 50 1.42 13.39 -8.72
N LEU A 51 0.84 12.40 -9.40
CA LEU A 51 -0.51 12.44 -9.98
C LEU A 51 -1.55 11.71 -9.13
N ALA A 52 -1.13 11.09 -8.02
CA ALA A 52 -2.02 10.34 -7.15
C ALA A 52 -3.07 11.26 -6.51
N GLN A 53 -4.34 10.87 -6.60
CA GLN A 53 -5.49 11.57 -6.05
C GLN A 53 -5.95 10.96 -4.73
N ARG A 54 -6.86 11.65 -4.06
CA ARG A 54 -7.45 11.16 -2.82
C ARG A 54 -8.15 9.81 -3.07
N GLY A 55 -7.72 8.78 -2.34
CA GLY A 55 -8.23 7.41 -2.48
C GLY A 55 -7.24 6.47 -3.14
N ASP A 56 -6.27 7.00 -3.90
CA ASP A 56 -5.28 6.20 -4.60
C ASP A 56 -4.38 5.44 -3.63
N LEU A 57 -4.00 4.23 -4.04
CA LEU A 57 -3.11 3.36 -3.31
C LEU A 57 -1.66 3.76 -3.59
N LEU A 58 -0.81 3.73 -2.57
CA LEU A 58 0.59 4.11 -2.64
C LEU A 58 1.47 3.03 -2.01
N VAL A 59 2.70 2.91 -2.51
CA VAL A 59 3.79 2.26 -1.77
C VAL A 59 4.77 3.31 -1.31
N LEU A 60 5.08 3.29 -0.02
CA LEU A 60 6.02 4.19 0.63
C LEU A 60 7.35 3.51 0.90
N ARG A 61 8.45 4.23 0.67
CA ARG A 61 9.79 3.85 1.12
C ARG A 61 10.42 5.02 1.88
N ASP A 62 10.53 4.88 3.20
CA ASP A 62 11.29 5.79 4.05
C ASP A 62 12.07 4.96 5.08
N ARG A 63 13.40 4.96 4.99
CA ARG A 63 14.24 4.14 5.89
C ARG A 63 14.15 4.59 7.34
N ALA A 64 13.96 5.88 7.60
CA ALA A 64 13.96 6.42 8.96
C ALA A 64 12.62 6.14 9.66
N LEU A 65 11.50 6.36 8.96
CA LEU A 65 10.16 6.27 9.53
C LEU A 65 9.57 4.87 9.43
N LEU A 66 9.86 4.12 8.36
CA LEU A 66 9.39 2.76 8.16
C LEU A 66 10.43 1.69 8.53
N ARG A 67 11.55 2.11 9.13
CA ARG A 67 12.67 1.21 9.51
C ARG A 67 13.19 0.34 8.35
N GLY A 68 13.11 0.88 7.13
CA GLY A 68 13.55 0.19 5.92
C GLY A 68 12.55 -0.81 5.34
N VAL A 69 11.37 -0.98 5.93
CA VAL A 69 10.31 -1.84 5.41
C VAL A 69 9.37 -1.01 4.53
N PRO A 70 9.08 -1.40 3.28
CA PRO A 70 8.06 -0.73 2.48
C PRO A 70 6.68 -0.81 3.15
N ALA A 71 5.84 0.20 2.95
CA ALA A 71 4.48 0.22 3.51
C ALA A 71 3.44 0.61 2.47
N LEU A 72 2.25 -0.03 2.54
CA LEU A 72 1.08 0.39 1.78
C LEU A 72 0.44 1.60 2.44
N ALA A 73 -0.02 2.54 1.63
CA ALA A 73 -0.64 3.77 2.09
C ALA A 73 -1.78 4.20 1.18
N ILE A 74 -2.63 5.09 1.67
CA ILE A 74 -3.69 5.73 0.90
C ILE A 74 -3.34 7.22 0.78
N CYS A 75 -3.44 7.77 -0.43
CA CYS A 75 -3.37 9.21 -0.63
C CYS A 75 -4.64 9.87 -0.06
N ASN A 76 -4.50 10.85 0.84
CA ASN A 76 -5.65 11.62 1.34
C ASN A 76 -5.87 12.95 0.58
N GLY A 77 -5.16 13.15 -0.54
CA GLY A 77 -5.17 14.37 -1.35
C GLY A 77 -4.01 15.34 -1.05
N ALA A 78 -3.30 15.16 0.06
CA ALA A 78 -2.12 15.98 0.41
C ALA A 78 -0.94 15.16 0.94
N THR A 79 -1.22 14.02 1.58
CA THR A 79 -0.25 13.16 2.25
C THR A 79 -0.57 11.69 2.00
N ALA A 80 0.44 10.85 2.18
CA ALA A 80 0.27 9.41 2.21
C ALA A 80 -0.05 8.96 3.64
N MET A 81 -1.17 8.27 3.83
CA MET A 81 -1.59 7.75 5.13
C MET A 81 -1.33 6.24 5.21
N THR A 82 -0.53 5.81 6.18
CA THR A 82 -0.21 4.39 6.41
C THR A 82 -0.34 4.02 7.88
N VAL A 83 -0.53 2.73 8.15
CA VAL A 83 -0.59 2.20 9.51
C VAL A 83 0.75 1.56 9.85
N THR A 84 1.26 1.86 11.04
CA THR A 84 2.50 1.28 11.58
C THR A 84 2.24 0.73 12.98
N HIS A 85 3.26 0.10 13.58
CA HIS A 85 3.26 -0.27 15.00
C HIS A 85 3.03 0.91 15.96
N ARG A 86 3.17 2.17 15.50
CA ARG A 86 2.87 3.38 16.28
C ARG A 86 1.47 3.95 16.00
N GLY A 87 0.65 3.24 15.24
CA GLY A 87 -0.65 3.69 14.77
C GLY A 87 -0.59 4.31 13.37
N LEU A 88 -1.65 5.08 13.06
CA LEU A 88 -1.83 5.77 11.79
C LEU A 88 -0.88 6.97 11.70
N ILE A 89 -0.08 7.04 10.65
CA ILE A 89 0.83 8.15 10.39
C ILE A 89 0.55 8.76 9.01
N ALA A 90 0.75 10.07 8.91
CA ALA A 90 0.72 10.80 7.65
C ALA A 90 2.15 11.15 7.24
N MET A 91 2.48 10.89 5.98
CA MET A 91 3.81 11.09 5.43
C MET A 91 3.75 12.02 4.20
N PRO A 92 4.82 12.81 3.95
CA PRO A 92 4.89 13.62 2.74
C PRO A 92 4.88 12.75 1.48
N MET A 93 4.15 13.15 0.43
CA MET A 93 4.04 12.39 -0.82
C MET A 93 5.38 12.05 -1.49
N ARG A 94 6.46 12.81 -1.21
CA ARG A 94 7.81 12.52 -1.74
C ARG A 94 8.39 11.16 -1.33
N VAL A 95 7.82 10.50 -0.31
CA VAL A 95 8.25 9.16 0.11
C VAL A 95 7.52 8.04 -0.64
N ALA A 96 6.47 8.39 -1.40
CA ALA A 96 5.76 7.45 -2.25
C ALA A 96 6.61 7.15 -3.49
N VAL A 97 6.81 5.87 -3.74
CA VAL A 97 7.61 5.36 -4.86
C VAL A 97 6.76 4.80 -5.99
N ARG A 98 5.52 4.39 -5.69
CA ARG A 98 4.54 3.86 -6.65
C ARG A 98 3.12 4.26 -6.25
N ALA A 99 2.22 4.38 -7.22
CA ALA A 99 0.83 4.76 -6.99
C ALA A 99 -0.13 4.10 -7.99
N TRP A 100 -1.35 3.78 -7.56
CA TRP A 100 -2.41 3.22 -8.41
C TRP A 100 -3.73 3.96 -8.22
N VAL A 101 -4.40 4.25 -9.32
CA VAL A 101 -5.72 4.90 -9.33
C VAL A 101 -6.78 3.86 -8.99
N VAL A 102 -7.54 4.14 -7.93
CA VAL A 102 -8.57 3.26 -7.34
C VAL A 102 -9.98 3.70 -7.73
#